data_AF-A0AAJ5WZB3-F1
#
_entry.id   AF-A0AAJ5WZB3-F1
#
_cell.length_a   1.000
_cell.length_b   1.000
_cell.length_c   1.000
_cell.angle_alpha   90.00
_cell.angle_beta   90.00
_cell.angle_gamma   90.00
#
_symmetry.space_group_name_H-M   'P 1'
#
loop_
_entity.id
_entity.type
_entity.pdbx_description
1 polymer ?
#
loop_
_entity_poly.entity_id
_entity_poly.type
_entity_poly.pdbx_seq_one_letter_code
_entity_poly.pdbx_strand_id
1 'polypeptide(L)'
;MISGLFRRRSDVASDPDVVDPFDRPDDATPVEPDPLSLALDEIEAGALAVYAAAGLPTQAGHYRRERDDERWVFLAAQLTPQERFALTLEHSPEQGWRFARLQDLGARSEREDLRAASRLLADIARIRASRREILTQDHLLTAMELGAAWRALRDSQPVRGSRLTLSAPEQSDKPPATARDKRRKPR
;
A
#
# COMPACT_ATOMS: atom_id res chain seq x y z
N MET A 1 -21.99 -9.30 85.82
CA MET A 1 -22.69 -8.15 85.23
C MET A 1 -21.67 -7.22 84.60
N ILE A 2 -21.49 -7.24 83.27
CA ILE A 2 -21.14 -6.06 82.45
C ILE A 2 -21.81 -6.29 81.09
N SER A 3 -22.84 -5.49 80.83
CA SER A 3 -23.56 -5.41 79.57
C SER A 3 -22.80 -4.57 78.55
N GLY A 4 -22.89 -4.93 77.27
CA GLY A 4 -22.70 -4.00 76.16
C GLY A 4 -21.61 -4.41 75.18
N LEU A 5 -22.02 -4.93 74.03
CA LEU A 5 -21.86 -4.22 72.76
C LEU A 5 -22.72 -4.91 71.70
N PHE A 6 -23.90 -4.34 71.47
CA PHE A 6 -24.77 -4.72 70.37
C PHE A 6 -24.12 -4.35 69.02
N ARG A 7 -23.94 -5.37 68.18
CA ARG A 7 -24.39 -5.43 66.78
C ARG A 7 -24.48 -4.10 66.02
N ARG A 8 -23.56 -3.89 65.08
CA ARG A 8 -23.87 -3.25 63.78
C ARG A 8 -23.04 -3.91 62.68
N ARG A 9 -23.62 -4.93 62.03
CA ARG A 9 -23.25 -5.30 60.67
C ARG A 9 -23.83 -4.20 59.81
N SER A 10 -22.99 -3.30 59.31
CA SER A 10 -23.40 -2.35 58.30
C SER A 10 -23.46 -3.13 56.99
N ASP A 11 -24.66 -3.60 56.65
CA ASP A 11 -25.04 -3.78 55.24
C ASP A 11 -24.95 -2.40 54.60
N VAL A 12 -23.81 -2.12 53.96
CA VAL A 12 -23.75 -1.04 52.98
C VAL A 12 -24.30 -1.64 51.70
N ALA A 13 -25.56 -1.29 51.44
CA ALA A 13 -26.23 -1.55 50.18
C ALA A 13 -25.29 -1.14 49.03
N SER A 14 -25.02 -2.09 48.13
CA SER A 14 -24.37 -1.81 46.85
C SER A 14 -25.21 -0.79 46.10
N ASP A 15 -24.68 0.42 46.00
CA ASP A 15 -25.19 1.45 45.12
C ASP A 15 -24.92 1.01 43.67
N PRO A 16 -25.94 0.80 42.82
CA PRO A 16 -25.77 0.30 41.45
C PRO A 16 -25.08 1.29 40.52
N ASP A 17 -24.70 2.47 41.01
CA ASP A 17 -24.09 3.56 40.23
C ASP A 17 -22.59 3.80 40.54
N VAL A 18 -21.97 2.93 41.35
CA VAL A 18 -20.51 2.97 41.53
C VAL A 18 -19.85 2.27 40.35
N VAL A 19 -19.66 3.02 39.27
CA VAL A 19 -18.72 2.66 38.21
C VAL A 19 -17.33 2.67 38.84
N ASP A 20 -16.73 1.49 39.01
CA ASP A 20 -15.37 1.38 39.54
C ASP A 20 -14.41 2.07 38.54
N PRO A 21 -13.67 3.12 38.97
CA PRO A 21 -12.77 3.86 38.08
C PRO A 21 -11.58 3.01 37.58
N PHE A 22 -11.39 1.81 38.12
CA PHE A 22 -10.41 0.83 37.67
C PHE A 22 -11.05 -0.32 36.85
N ASP A 23 -12.37 -0.35 36.73
CA ASP A 23 -13.07 -1.24 35.80
C ASP A 23 -12.87 -0.69 34.40
N ARG A 24 -11.79 -1.16 33.78
CA ARG A 24 -11.48 -0.87 32.39
C ARG A 24 -12.62 -1.50 31.60
N PRO A 25 -13.36 -0.75 30.76
CA PRO A 25 -14.36 -1.35 29.91
C PRO A 25 -13.70 -2.54 29.20
N ASP A 26 -14.28 -3.73 29.40
CA ASP A 26 -13.84 -4.99 28.83
C ASP A 26 -13.43 -4.70 27.39
N ASP A 27 -12.15 -4.94 27.05
CA ASP A 27 -11.51 -4.57 25.78
C ASP A 27 -12.47 -4.87 24.65
N ALA A 28 -13.24 -3.85 24.24
CA ALA A 28 -14.41 -4.07 23.42
C ALA A 28 -13.87 -4.57 22.09
N THR A 29 -14.01 -5.86 21.83
CA THR A 29 -13.62 -6.49 20.57
C THR A 29 -14.22 -5.63 19.47
N PRO A 30 -13.42 -4.89 18.68
CA PRO A 30 -13.99 -4.03 17.66
C PRO A 30 -14.64 -4.95 16.63
N VAL A 31 -15.97 -4.95 16.60
CA VAL A 31 -16.78 -5.72 15.64
C VAL A 31 -16.73 -5.07 14.25
N GLU A 32 -16.34 -3.80 14.18
CA GLU A 32 -16.14 -3.10 12.92
C GLU A 32 -14.74 -3.33 12.36
N PRO A 33 -14.60 -3.55 11.04
CA PRO A 33 -13.29 -3.70 10.42
C PRO A 33 -12.45 -2.45 10.70
N ASP A 34 -11.30 -2.67 11.32
CA ASP A 34 -10.35 -1.62 11.69
C ASP A 34 -10.08 -0.70 10.48
N PRO A 35 -10.27 0.63 10.61
CA PRO A 35 -10.20 1.56 9.49
C PRO A 35 -8.83 1.54 8.79
N LEU A 36 -7.75 1.25 9.52
CA LEU A 36 -6.44 1.06 8.92
C LEU A 36 -6.40 -0.19 8.03
N SER A 37 -7.02 -1.28 8.45
CA SER A 37 -7.12 -2.51 7.65
C SER A 37 -7.84 -2.27 6.33
N LEU A 38 -8.99 -1.57 6.38
CA LEU A 38 -9.72 -1.19 5.18
C LEU A 38 -8.89 -0.33 4.23
N ALA A 39 -8.16 0.66 4.75
CA ALA A 39 -7.30 1.50 3.94
C ALA A 39 -6.15 0.71 3.29
N LEU A 40 -5.53 -0.22 4.03
CA LEU A 40 -4.49 -1.09 3.48
C LEU A 40 -5.03 -2.02 2.38
N ASP A 41 -6.24 -2.54 2.56
CA ASP A 41 -6.90 -3.40 1.57
C ASP A 41 -7.24 -2.63 0.28
N GLU A 42 -7.67 -1.37 0.39
CA GLU A 42 -7.90 -0.50 -0.77
C GLU A 42 -6.60 -0.26 -1.56
N ILE A 43 -5.52 0.09 -0.86
CA ILE A 43 -4.21 0.35 -1.47
C ILE A 43 -3.66 -0.93 -2.12
N GLU A 44 -3.80 -2.07 -1.44
CA GLU A 44 -3.40 -3.38 -1.97
C GLU A 44 -4.17 -3.72 -3.25
N ALA A 45 -5.49 -3.56 -3.25
CA ALA A 45 -6.32 -3.80 -4.42
C ALA A 45 -5.91 -2.90 -5.60
N GLY A 46 -5.59 -1.62 -5.33
CA GLY A 46 -5.07 -0.69 -6.31
C GLY A 46 -3.74 -1.13 -6.92
N ALA A 47 -2.78 -1.53 -6.08
CA ALA A 47 -1.48 -2.03 -6.53
C ALA A 47 -1.62 -3.33 -7.35
N LEU A 48 -2.49 -4.26 -6.92
CA LEU A 48 -2.78 -5.50 -7.63
C LEU A 48 -3.48 -5.26 -8.97
N ALA A 49 -4.30 -4.22 -9.09
CA ALA A 49 -4.88 -3.84 -10.37
C ALA A 49 -3.81 -3.41 -11.41
N VAL A 50 -2.74 -2.74 -10.96
CA VAL A 50 -1.59 -2.41 -11.82
C VAL A 50 -0.88 -3.69 -12.28
N TYR A 51 -0.68 -4.66 -11.37
CA TYR A 51 -0.10 -5.96 -11.72
C TYR A 51 -0.96 -6.72 -12.73
N ALA A 52 -2.27 -6.81 -12.49
CA ALA A 52 -3.21 -7.46 -13.41
C ALA A 52 -3.20 -6.80 -14.79
N ALA A 53 -3.18 -5.48 -14.86
CA ALA A 53 -3.11 -4.74 -16.12
C ALA A 53 -1.78 -4.98 -16.89
N ALA A 54 -0.72 -5.37 -16.20
CA ALA A 54 0.57 -5.72 -16.78
C ALA A 54 0.75 -7.24 -17.02
N GLY A 55 -0.27 -8.06 -16.70
CA GLY A 55 -0.19 -9.53 -16.83
C GLY A 55 0.64 -10.21 -15.75
N LEU A 56 0.95 -9.54 -14.64
CA LEU A 56 1.60 -10.16 -13.49
C LEU A 56 0.59 -10.93 -12.62
N PRO A 57 1.05 -11.97 -11.90
CA PRO A 57 0.22 -12.66 -10.91
C PRO A 57 -0.29 -11.72 -9.81
N THR A 58 -1.50 -11.98 -9.33
CA THR A 58 -2.13 -11.26 -8.22
C THR A 58 -2.38 -12.11 -6.98
N GLN A 59 -2.15 -13.42 -7.07
CA GLN A 59 -2.33 -14.33 -5.94
C GLN A 59 -1.20 -14.13 -4.91
N ALA A 60 -1.54 -14.10 -3.62
CA ALA A 60 -0.54 -14.04 -2.57
C ALA A 60 0.34 -15.30 -2.56
N GLY A 61 1.65 -15.11 -2.53
CA GLY A 61 2.59 -16.22 -2.40
C GLY A 61 3.97 -15.96 -2.99
N HIS A 62 4.67 -17.06 -3.24
CA HIS A 62 6.01 -17.11 -3.77
C HIS A 62 5.97 -17.60 -5.21
N TYR A 63 6.83 -17.02 -6.04
CA TYR A 63 6.89 -17.28 -7.46
C TYR A 63 8.32 -17.56 -7.91
N ARG A 64 8.43 -18.36 -8.97
CA ARG A 64 9.66 -18.51 -9.73
C ARG A 64 9.49 -18.01 -11.16
N ARG A 65 10.59 -17.60 -11.77
CA ARG A 65 10.68 -17.35 -13.20
C ARG A 65 11.97 -17.99 -13.70
N GLU A 66 11.86 -18.72 -14.80
CA GLU A 66 13.01 -19.34 -15.45
C GLU A 66 13.80 -18.29 -16.25
N ARG A 67 14.97 -18.67 -16.76
CA ARG A 67 15.87 -17.74 -17.48
C ARG A 67 15.23 -17.13 -18.72
N ASP A 68 14.59 -17.97 -19.53
CA ASP A 68 14.05 -17.60 -20.84
C ASP A 68 12.52 -17.48 -20.84
N ASP A 69 11.88 -17.65 -19.68
CA ASP A 69 10.44 -17.46 -19.53
C ASP A 69 10.15 -16.06 -18.98
N GLU A 70 9.17 -15.40 -19.58
CA GLU A 70 8.66 -14.12 -19.10
C GLU A 70 7.66 -14.31 -17.95
N ARG A 71 7.09 -15.51 -17.81
CA ARG A 71 5.99 -15.79 -16.88
C ARG A 71 6.49 -16.21 -15.51
N TRP A 72 5.85 -15.65 -14.48
CA TRP A 72 6.00 -16.08 -13.11
C TRP A 72 5.11 -17.30 -12.85
N VAL A 73 5.69 -18.36 -12.31
CA VAL A 73 5.02 -19.61 -11.92
C VAL A 73 4.86 -19.62 -10.40
N PHE A 74 3.65 -19.88 -9.93
CA PHE A 74 3.35 -20.00 -8.50
C PHE A 74 4.06 -21.22 -7.91
N LEU A 75 4.74 -21.03 -6.78
CA LEU A 75 5.39 -22.10 -6.02
C LEU A 75 4.55 -22.52 -4.82
N ALA A 76 4.31 -21.58 -3.91
CA ALA A 76 3.64 -21.84 -2.65
C ALA A 76 3.11 -20.55 -2.03
N ALA A 77 2.05 -20.66 -1.23
CA ALA A 77 1.48 -19.52 -0.52
C ALA A 77 2.45 -18.98 0.55
N GLN A 78 3.17 -19.88 1.23
CA GLN A 78 4.20 -19.55 2.21
C GLN A 78 5.40 -20.46 2.00
N LEU A 79 6.59 -19.92 2.21
CA LEU A 79 7.84 -20.67 2.24
C LEU A 79 8.61 -20.27 3.48
N THR A 80 9.13 -21.26 4.18
CA THR A 80 10.07 -21.05 5.28
C THR A 80 11.39 -20.48 4.75
N PRO A 81 12.18 -19.79 5.59
CA PRO A 81 13.51 -19.34 5.22
C PRO A 81 14.40 -20.47 4.69
N GLN A 82 14.28 -21.67 5.25
CA GLN A 82 15.01 -22.87 4.87
C GLN A 82 14.63 -23.34 3.47
N GLU A 83 13.34 -23.44 3.16
CA GLU A 83 12.87 -23.84 1.81
C GLU A 83 13.28 -22.82 0.75
N ARG A 84 13.23 -21.52 1.07
CA ARG A 84 13.73 -20.47 0.17
C ARG A 84 15.23 -20.62 -0.11
N PHE A 85 16.01 -20.95 0.92
CA PHE A 85 17.44 -21.17 0.77
C PHE A 85 17.72 -22.41 -0.08
N ALA A 86 17.01 -23.52 0.16
CA ALA A 86 17.10 -24.73 -0.65
C ALA A 86 16.79 -24.45 -2.13
N LEU A 87 15.71 -23.70 -2.43
CA LEU A 87 15.37 -23.30 -3.80
C LEU A 87 16.48 -22.48 -4.47
N THR A 88 17.17 -21.63 -3.71
CA THR A 88 18.29 -20.83 -4.24
C THR A 88 19.50 -21.71 -4.59
N LEU A 89 19.71 -22.81 -3.86
CA LEU A 89 20.76 -23.78 -4.14
C LEU A 89 20.41 -24.67 -5.35
N GLU A 90 19.15 -25.12 -5.43
CA GLU A 90 18.66 -25.97 -6.53
C GLU A 90 18.61 -25.22 -7.87
N HIS A 91 18.26 -23.94 -7.83
CA HIS A 91 18.08 -23.10 -9.00
C HIS A 91 18.84 -21.78 -8.82
N SER A 92 20.15 -21.80 -9.07
CA SER A 92 21.00 -20.64 -8.83
C SER A 92 20.57 -19.44 -9.71
N PRO A 93 20.54 -18.21 -9.14
CA PRO A 93 20.23 -17.01 -9.91
C PRO A 93 21.25 -16.70 -11.01
N GLU A 94 22.48 -17.22 -10.89
CA GLU A 94 23.51 -17.14 -11.93
C GLU A 94 23.12 -17.91 -13.20
N GLN A 95 22.25 -18.90 -13.06
CA GLN A 95 21.69 -19.69 -14.17
C GLN A 95 20.49 -18.97 -14.82
N GLY A 96 20.16 -17.75 -14.38
CA GLY A 96 19.06 -16.93 -14.89
C GLY A 96 17.71 -17.15 -14.20
N TRP A 97 17.64 -18.08 -13.24
CA TRP A 97 16.43 -18.32 -12.45
C TRP A 97 16.17 -17.16 -11.49
N ARG A 98 14.90 -16.83 -11.27
CA ARG A 98 14.51 -15.75 -10.37
C ARG A 98 13.42 -16.23 -9.42
N PHE A 99 13.59 -15.87 -8.16
CA PHE A 99 12.60 -16.08 -7.12
C PHE A 99 12.16 -14.75 -6.53
N ALA A 100 10.86 -14.59 -6.32
CA ALA A 100 10.30 -13.41 -5.71
C ALA A 100 8.99 -13.74 -5.00
N ARG A 101 8.67 -12.98 -3.97
CA ARG A 101 7.31 -12.95 -3.41
C ARG A 101 6.43 -12.05 -4.27
N LEU A 102 5.11 -12.15 -4.15
CA LEU A 102 4.15 -11.28 -4.83
C LEU A 102 4.58 -9.81 -4.78
N GLN A 103 4.90 -9.29 -3.60
CA GLN A 103 5.30 -7.89 -3.42
C GLN A 103 6.60 -7.49 -4.13
N ASP A 104 7.45 -8.46 -4.48
CA ASP A 104 8.79 -8.21 -5.02
C ASP A 104 8.85 -8.41 -6.56
N LEU A 105 7.76 -8.83 -7.21
CA LEU A 105 7.74 -9.14 -8.65
C LEU A 105 8.05 -7.92 -9.52
N GLY A 106 7.46 -6.76 -9.16
CA GLY A 106 7.63 -5.51 -9.90
C GLY A 106 8.91 -4.74 -9.58
N ALA A 107 9.67 -5.12 -8.54
CA ALA A 107 10.78 -4.33 -8.01
C ALA A 107 11.91 -4.07 -9.03
N ARG A 108 12.12 -5.00 -9.96
CA ARG A 108 13.14 -4.92 -11.03
C ARG A 108 12.54 -4.71 -12.43
N SER A 109 11.27 -4.31 -12.51
CA SER A 109 10.64 -3.99 -13.78
C SER A 109 11.19 -2.67 -14.34
N GLU A 110 11.27 -2.56 -15.66
CA GLU A 110 11.61 -1.31 -16.33
C GLU A 110 10.49 -0.27 -16.19
N ARG A 111 9.24 -0.73 -16.09
CA ARG A 111 8.09 0.15 -15.91
C ARG A 111 8.04 0.73 -14.50
N GLU A 112 7.91 2.04 -14.41
CA GLU A 112 7.86 2.76 -13.13
C GLU A 112 6.62 2.42 -12.30
N ASP A 113 5.46 2.25 -12.94
CA ASP A 113 4.20 1.88 -12.28
C ASP A 113 4.30 0.54 -11.53
N LEU A 114 4.99 -0.45 -12.11
CA LEU A 114 5.23 -1.75 -11.51
C LEU A 114 6.19 -1.68 -10.32
N ARG A 115 7.23 -0.83 -10.40
CA ARG A 115 8.13 -0.58 -9.28
C ARG A 115 7.41 0.13 -8.12
N ALA A 116 6.57 1.11 -8.44
CA ALA A 116 5.74 1.80 -7.45
C ALA A 116 4.75 0.84 -6.78
N ALA A 117 4.01 0.04 -7.55
CA ALA A 117 3.09 -0.97 -7.02
C ALA A 117 3.82 -2.02 -6.15
N SER A 118 5.02 -2.47 -6.56
CA SER A 118 5.87 -3.36 -5.76
C SER A 118 6.24 -2.75 -4.41
N ARG A 119 6.64 -1.47 -4.39
CA ARG A 119 6.95 -0.75 -3.15
C ARG A 119 5.73 -0.68 -2.22
N LEU A 120 4.55 -0.33 -2.74
CA LEU A 120 3.31 -0.28 -1.95
C LEU A 120 3.01 -1.63 -1.29
N LEU A 121 3.07 -2.73 -2.06
CA LEU A 121 2.81 -4.07 -1.53
C LEU A 121 3.84 -4.47 -0.45
N ALA A 122 5.10 -4.10 -0.60
CA ALA A 122 6.14 -4.35 0.40
C ALA A 122 5.91 -3.56 1.70
N ASP A 123 5.54 -2.28 1.57
CA ASP A 123 5.25 -1.41 2.71
C ASP A 123 3.97 -1.85 3.46
N ILE A 124 2.91 -2.25 2.73
CA ILE A 124 1.71 -2.87 3.32
C ILE A 124 2.08 -4.14 4.09
N ALA A 125 2.89 -5.02 3.50
CA ALA A 125 3.32 -6.24 4.17
C ALA A 125 4.12 -5.95 5.45
N ARG A 126 4.97 -4.92 5.44
CA ARG A 126 5.71 -4.46 6.63
C ARG A 126 4.79 -3.94 7.72
N ILE A 127 3.83 -3.09 7.38
CA ILE A 127 2.86 -2.54 8.33
C ILE A 127 1.99 -3.67 8.91
N ARG A 128 1.50 -4.60 8.09
CA ARG A 128 0.73 -5.75 8.56
C ARG A 128 1.53 -6.65 9.51
N ALA A 129 2.83 -6.84 9.25
CA ALA A 129 3.70 -7.59 10.14
C ALA A 129 3.93 -6.88 11.48
N SER A 130 4.15 -5.55 11.46
CA SER A 130 4.43 -4.78 12.68
C SER A 130 3.25 -4.65 13.63
N ARG A 131 2.02 -4.91 13.17
CA ARG A 131 0.83 -4.96 14.06
C ARG A 131 0.90 -6.03 15.14
N ARG A 132 1.77 -7.02 14.97
CA ARG A 132 2.01 -8.08 15.97
C ARG A 132 3.11 -7.71 16.96
N GLU A 133 3.75 -6.56 16.77
CA GLU A 133 4.92 -6.10 17.51
C GLU A 133 4.66 -4.70 18.10
N ILE A 134 5.65 -4.15 18.80
CA ILE A 134 5.60 -2.80 19.34
C ILE A 134 5.75 -1.81 18.17
N LEU A 135 4.81 -0.87 18.05
CA LEU A 135 4.88 0.17 17.03
C LEU A 135 6.06 1.12 17.29
N THR A 136 6.90 1.32 16.27
CA THR A 136 8.09 2.20 16.31
C THR A 136 7.88 3.44 15.45
N GLN A 137 8.77 4.43 15.60
CA GLN A 137 8.80 5.63 14.77
C GLN A 137 8.94 5.30 13.27
N ASP A 138 9.70 4.25 12.93
CA ASP A 138 9.88 3.79 11.55
C ASP A 138 8.57 3.28 10.92
N HIS A 139 7.69 2.68 11.73
CA HIS A 139 6.37 2.24 11.25
C HIS A 139 5.48 3.43 10.89
N LEU A 140 5.53 4.51 11.68
CA LEU A 140 4.81 5.75 11.37
C LEU A 140 5.35 6.42 10.10
N LEU A 141 6.68 6.47 9.95
CA LEU A 141 7.30 6.99 8.72
C LEU A 141 6.88 6.17 7.50
N THR A 142 6.94 4.84 7.60
CA THR A 142 6.49 3.92 6.54
C THR A 142 5.03 4.17 6.16
N ALA A 143 4.14 4.39 7.13
CA ALA A 143 2.73 4.68 6.86
C ALA A 143 2.50 6.03 6.15
N MET A 144 3.25 7.07 6.53
CA MET A 144 3.19 8.38 5.86
C MET A 144 3.69 8.30 4.41
N GLU A 145 4.82 7.61 4.19
CA GLU A 145 5.36 7.37 2.85
C GLU A 145 4.42 6.54 1.99
N LEU A 146 3.80 5.50 2.56
CA LEU A 146 2.80 4.67 1.88
C LEU A 146 1.63 5.52 1.36
N GLY A 147 1.08 6.39 2.21
CA GLY A 147 -0.02 7.28 1.82
C GLY A 147 0.36 8.30 0.74
N ALA A 148 1.62 8.78 0.72
CA ALA A 148 2.12 9.65 -0.32
C ALA A 148 2.33 8.90 -1.64
N ALA A 149 2.94 7.71 -1.58
CA ALA A 149 3.19 6.86 -2.73
C ALA A 149 1.88 6.39 -3.39
N TRP A 150 0.85 6.06 -2.59
CA TRP A 150 -0.46 5.68 -3.11
C TRP A 150 -1.11 6.80 -3.92
N ARG A 151 -1.09 8.04 -3.41
CA ARG A 151 -1.62 9.21 -4.13
C ARG A 151 -0.88 9.44 -5.44
N ALA A 152 0.46 9.42 -5.41
CA ALA A 152 1.27 9.57 -6.62
C ALA A 152 0.96 8.48 -7.67
N LEU A 153 0.81 7.22 -7.23
CA LEU A 153 0.44 6.13 -8.14
C LEU A 153 -0.93 6.39 -8.75
N ARG A 154 -1.93 6.75 -7.94
CA ARG A 154 -3.30 7.03 -8.42
C ARG A 154 -3.34 8.19 -9.41
N ASP A 155 -2.59 9.26 -9.15
CA ASP A 155 -2.54 10.45 -10.00
C ASP A 155 -1.81 10.18 -11.33
N SER A 156 -0.85 9.25 -11.34
CA SER A 156 -0.15 8.84 -12.57
C SER A 156 -0.95 7.92 -13.49
N GLN A 157 -2.01 7.28 -12.97
CA GLN A 157 -2.85 6.39 -13.79
C GLN A 157 -3.68 7.22 -14.77
N PRO A 158 -3.68 6.87 -16.07
CA PRO A 158 -4.50 7.57 -17.04
C PRO A 158 -5.98 7.42 -16.65
N VAL A 159 -6.68 8.54 -16.50
CA VAL A 159 -8.12 8.55 -16.19
C VAL A 159 -8.85 7.81 -17.30
N ARG A 160 -9.23 6.56 -17.05
CA ARG A 160 -9.98 5.74 -18.01
C ARG A 160 -11.32 6.43 -18.27
N GLY A 161 -11.45 7.01 -19.46
CA GLY A 161 -12.65 7.74 -19.91
C GLY A 161 -12.48 9.24 -20.12
N SER A 162 -11.32 9.82 -19.77
CA SER A 162 -11.11 11.25 -19.99
C SER A 162 -10.68 11.54 -21.42
N ARG A 163 -11.63 11.95 -22.28
CA ARG A 163 -11.38 12.59 -23.59
C ARG A 163 -10.94 14.05 -23.43
N LEU A 164 -10.16 14.38 -22.40
CA LEU A 164 -9.60 15.71 -22.28
C LEU A 164 -8.38 15.80 -23.20
N THR A 165 -8.64 16.17 -24.45
CA THR A 165 -7.60 16.68 -25.33
C THR A 165 -7.17 18.04 -24.79
N LEU A 166 -6.03 18.09 -24.10
CA LEU A 166 -5.35 19.35 -23.83
C LEU A 166 -4.90 19.94 -25.17
N SER A 167 -5.74 20.81 -25.75
CA SER A 167 -5.34 21.67 -26.85
C SER A 167 -4.31 22.66 -26.29
N ALA A 168 -3.05 22.49 -26.65
CA ALA A 168 -2.02 23.50 -26.39
C ALA A 168 -2.50 24.83 -27.00
N PRO A 169 -2.35 25.97 -26.32
CA PRO A 169 -2.61 27.26 -26.95
C PRO A 169 -1.68 27.38 -28.16
N GLU A 170 -2.25 27.65 -29.35
CA GLU A 170 -1.48 27.98 -30.54
C GLU A 170 -0.51 29.11 -30.19
N GLN A 171 0.77 28.78 -29.99
CA GLN A 171 1.84 29.74 -30.13
C GLN A 171 1.77 30.22 -31.57
N SER A 172 1.21 31.42 -31.75
CA SER A 172 1.24 32.13 -33.02
C SER A 172 2.68 32.54 -33.30
N ASP A 173 3.50 31.59 -33.77
CA ASP A 173 4.74 31.86 -34.48
C ASP A 173 4.40 32.39 -35.87
N LYS A 174 3.86 33.61 -35.91
CA LYS A 174 3.85 34.43 -37.13
C LYS A 174 4.94 35.49 -36.99
N PRO A 175 6.06 35.37 -37.73
CA PRO A 175 6.98 36.49 -37.82
C PRO A 175 6.26 37.69 -38.47
N PRO A 176 6.50 38.93 -38.02
CA PRO A 176 5.83 40.09 -38.59
C PRO A 176 6.21 40.23 -40.06
N ALA A 177 5.20 40.20 -40.93
CA ALA A 177 5.35 40.41 -42.36
C ALA A 177 5.97 41.80 -42.61
N THR A 178 7.15 41.80 -43.21
CA THR A 178 7.85 43.01 -43.64
C THR A 178 7.00 43.77 -44.67
N ALA A 179 6.80 45.06 -44.41
CA ALA A 179 6.04 45.97 -45.26
C ALA A 179 6.70 46.08 -46.64
N ARG A 180 6.11 45.38 -47.62
CA ARG A 180 6.55 45.43 -49.02
C ARG A 180 6.00 46.70 -49.68
N ASP A 181 6.93 47.63 -49.87
CA ASP A 181 7.05 48.65 -50.91
C ASP A 181 5.85 48.87 -51.84
N LYS A 182 5.23 50.06 -51.74
CA LYS A 182 4.38 50.65 -52.79
C LYS A 182 4.88 52.06 -53.12
N ARG A 183 6.03 52.17 -53.78
CA ARG A 183 6.37 53.41 -54.53
C ARG A 183 5.47 53.54 -55.75
N ARG A 184 4.45 54.40 -55.61
CA ARG A 184 3.64 54.97 -56.70
C ARG A 184 4.54 55.79 -57.65
N LYS A 185 4.44 55.53 -58.95
CA LYS A 185 4.89 56.47 -60.01
C LYS A 185 3.99 57.71 -60.03
N PRO A 186 4.54 58.90 -60.30
CA PRO A 186 3.81 59.97 -60.97
C PRO A 186 4.33 60.21 -62.40
N ARG A 187 3.42 60.79 -63.19
CA ARG A 187 3.59 61.32 -64.55
C ARG A 187 4.57 62.48 -64.60
#